data_AF-A0AAV0Z2Z8-F1
#
_entry.id   AF-A0AAV0Z2Z8-F1
#
_cell.length_a   1.000
_cell.length_b   1.000
_cell.length_c   1.000
_cell.angle_alpha   90.00
_cell.angle_beta   90.00
_cell.angle_gamma   90.00
#
_symmetry.space_group_name_H-M   'P 1'
#
loop_
_entity.id
_entity.type
_entity.pdbx_description
1 polymer ?
#
loop_
_entity_poly.entity_id
_entity_poly.type
_entity_poly.pdbx_seq_one_letter_code
_entity_poly.pdbx_strand_id
1 'polypeptide(L)'
;MLDNLKLIQLGLTFSDSNGNLLDFGTKNTYIWKFSFSDFDIENDPHNQDSTDMLCLQGIDLKHNCYHEVNSRHFSELMVRSGLVFNNSVIWVSFHDAYDFAYLMKILMRKNLPNTLEGFLFHLKLIF
;
A
#
# COMPACT_ATOMS: atom_id res chain seq x y z
N MET A 1 5.08 14.36 -9.23
CA MET A 1 6.05 13.27 -9.53
C MET A 1 5.53 11.93 -9.04
N LEU A 2 5.01 11.84 -7.80
CA LEU A 2 4.35 10.64 -7.27
C LEU A 2 2.85 10.52 -7.65
N ASP A 3 2.16 11.65 -7.87
CA ASP A 3 0.72 11.64 -8.23
C ASP A 3 0.41 10.88 -9.51
N ASN A 4 1.40 10.69 -10.39
CA ASN A 4 1.24 9.97 -11.65
C ASN A 4 1.62 8.49 -11.54
N LEU A 5 2.29 8.08 -10.45
CA LEU A 5 2.72 6.70 -10.23
C LEU A 5 1.62 5.91 -9.53
N LYS A 6 1.43 4.65 -9.91
CA LYS A 6 0.45 3.76 -9.28
C LYS A 6 1.15 2.70 -8.45
N LEU A 7 0.56 2.38 -7.31
CA LEU A 7 1.06 1.32 -6.44
C LEU A 7 0.76 -0.03 -7.09
N ILE A 8 1.78 -0.87 -7.24
CA ILE A 8 1.65 -2.19 -7.85
C ILE A 8 1.37 -3.24 -6.78
N GLN A 9 2.12 -3.20 -5.67
CA GLN A 9 1.98 -4.14 -4.56
C GLN A 9 2.11 -3.45 -3.21
N LEU A 10 1.42 -3.98 -2.21
CA LEU A 10 1.51 -3.59 -0.80
C LEU A 10 1.67 -4.84 0.07
N GLY A 11 2.73 -4.89 0.86
CA GLY A 11 2.89 -5.86 1.94
C GLY A 11 2.35 -5.29 3.25
N LEU A 12 1.56 -6.07 3.99
CA LEU A 12 1.15 -5.75 5.35
C LEU A 12 1.43 -6.93 6.26
N THR A 13 1.92 -6.62 7.46
CA THR A 13 2.17 -7.58 8.53
C THR A 13 1.63 -6.99 9.81
N PHE A 14 0.93 -7.80 10.61
CA PHE A 14 0.41 -7.37 11.90
C PHE A 14 1.13 -8.12 13.01
N SER A 15 1.50 -7.39 14.06
CA SER A 15 2.10 -7.95 15.26
C SER A 15 1.53 -7.31 16.52
N ASP A 16 1.62 -8.02 17.64
CA ASP A 16 1.42 -7.42 18.96
C ASP A 16 2.63 -6.56 19.38
N SER A 17 2.54 -5.94 20.56
CA SER A 17 3.62 -5.11 21.12
C SER A 17 4.90 -5.89 21.47
N ASN A 18 4.83 -7.22 21.52
CA ASN A 18 5.97 -8.10 21.78
C ASN A 18 6.62 -8.61 20.47
N GLY A 19 6.07 -8.22 19.31
CA GLY A 19 6.53 -8.65 18.00
C GLY A 19 5.99 -10.03 17.58
N ASN A 20 5.01 -10.58 18.30
CA ASN A 20 4.37 -11.83 17.88
C ASN A 20 3.47 -11.53 16.67
N LEU A 21 3.68 -12.26 15.58
CA LEU A 21 2.86 -12.13 14.37
C LEU A 21 1.45 -12.65 14.60
N LEU A 22 0.51 -12.09 13.85
CA LEU A 22 -0.87 -12.53 13.88
C LEU A 22 -0.97 -13.99 13.39
N ASP A 23 -1.53 -14.86 14.24
CA ASP A 23 -1.61 -16.31 14.02
C ASP A 23 -3.05 -16.84 13.91
N PHE A 24 -4.05 -15.99 14.14
CA PHE A 24 -5.48 -16.35 14.23
C PHE A 24 -5.76 -17.55 15.17
N GLY A 25 -4.92 -17.78 16.18
CA GLY A 25 -5.01 -18.95 17.05
C GLY A 25 -4.59 -20.27 16.38
N THR A 26 -3.90 -20.20 15.25
CA THR A 26 -3.32 -21.33 14.53
C THR A 26 -1.81 -21.45 14.81
N LYS A 27 -1.16 -22.48 14.26
CA LYS A 27 0.31 -22.63 14.33
C LYS A 27 1.05 -21.81 13.27
N ASN A 28 0.33 -21.12 12.39
CA ASN A 28 0.90 -20.40 11.26
C ASN A 28 0.84 -18.89 11.53
N THR A 29 1.82 -18.18 11.00
CA THR A 29 1.84 -16.71 10.97
C THR A 29 1.48 -16.21 9.59
N TYR A 30 0.81 -15.07 9.52
CA TYR A 30 0.30 -14.54 8.26
C TYR A 30 0.95 -13.22 7.91
N ILE A 31 1.31 -13.09 6.62
CA ILE A 31 1.75 -11.86 5.99
C ILE A 31 0.89 -11.68 4.76
N TRP A 32 0.37 -10.48 4.56
CA TRP A 32 -0.50 -10.16 3.44
C TRP A 32 0.31 -9.46 2.37
N LYS A 33 0.13 -9.90 1.13
CA LYS A 33 0.58 -9.16 -0.05
C LYS A 33 -0.63 -8.89 -0.92
N PHE A 34 -0.91 -7.62 -1.13
CA PHE A 34 -1.93 -7.16 -2.06
C PHE A 34 -1.23 -6.72 -3.34
N SER A 35 -1.64 -7.25 -4.47
CA SER A 35 -1.30 -6.72 -5.78
C SER A 35 -2.50 -5.94 -6.30
N PHE A 36 -2.27 -4.85 -7.04
CA PHE A 36 -3.32 -3.97 -7.52
C PHE A 36 -3.51 -4.05 -9.03
N SER A 37 -4.78 -4.02 -9.46
CA SER A 37 -5.17 -4.05 -10.88
C SER A 37 -5.17 -2.68 -11.55
N ASP A 38 -4.93 -1.60 -10.79
CA ASP A 38 -4.96 -0.23 -11.32
C ASP A 38 -3.77 0.12 -12.23
N PHE A 39 -2.66 -0.62 -12.13
CA PHE A 39 -1.43 -0.38 -12.89
C PHE A 39 -1.43 -1.09 -14.24
N ASP A 40 -1.19 -0.32 -15.30
CA ASP A 40 -1.02 -0.80 -16.67
C ASP A 40 0.39 -0.46 -17.16
N ILE A 41 1.20 -1.49 -17.39
CA ILE A 41 2.60 -1.36 -17.82
C ILE A 41 2.76 -0.61 -19.15
N GLU A 42 1.77 -0.66 -20.04
CA GLU A 42 1.88 -0.05 -21.38
C GLU A 42 1.52 1.46 -21.33
N ASN A 43 0.69 1.88 -20.38
CA ASN A 43 0.10 3.22 -20.35
C ASN A 43 0.54 4.08 -19.17
N ASP A 44 0.93 3.47 -18.04
CA ASP A 44 1.25 4.22 -16.83
C ASP A 44 2.74 4.54 -16.71
N PRO A 45 3.09 5.74 -16.22
CA PRO A 45 4.48 6.07 -15.88
C PRO A 45 5.02 5.11 -14.83
N HIS A 46 6.20 4.55 -15.10
CA HIS A 46 6.90 3.65 -14.19
C HIS A 46 8.41 3.73 -14.39
N ASN A 47 9.15 3.16 -13.43
CA ASN A 47 10.58 2.92 -13.57
C ASN A 47 10.78 1.52 -14.15
N GLN A 48 11.40 1.45 -15.35
CA GLN A 48 11.65 0.20 -16.06
C GLN A 48 12.46 -0.79 -15.22
N ASP A 49 13.50 -0.34 -14.52
CA ASP A 49 14.34 -1.21 -13.68
C ASP A 49 13.51 -1.86 -12.56
N SER A 50 12.55 -1.10 -12.01
CA SER A 50 11.66 -1.59 -10.96
C SER A 50 10.65 -2.61 -11.49
N THR A 51 10.05 -2.37 -12.67
CA THR A 51 9.12 -3.32 -13.28
C THR A 51 9.82 -4.58 -13.77
N ASP A 52 11.03 -4.48 -14.30
CA ASP A 52 11.82 -5.63 -14.74
C ASP A 52 12.20 -6.52 -13.55
N MET A 53 12.58 -5.92 -12.41
CA MET A 53 12.82 -6.66 -11.17
C MET A 53 11.56 -7.39 -10.69
N LEU A 54 10.39 -6.76 -10.76
CA LEU A 54 9.11 -7.40 -10.38
C LEU A 54 8.77 -8.57 -11.30
N CYS A 55 8.97 -8.43 -12.62
CA CYS A 55 8.81 -9.50 -13.58
C CYS A 55 9.78 -10.68 -13.30
N LEU A 56 11.03 -10.40 -12.93
CA LEU A 56 12.00 -11.43 -12.52
C LEU A 56 11.59 -12.16 -11.25
N GLN A 57 10.84 -11.51 -10.35
CA GLN A 57 10.24 -12.12 -9.16
C GLN A 57 8.97 -12.92 -9.49
N GLY A 58 8.60 -13.05 -10.77
CA GLY A 58 7.46 -13.84 -11.22
C GLY A 58 6.12 -13.10 -11.20
N ILE A 59 6.13 -11.76 -11.12
CA ILE A 59 4.89 -10.96 -11.17
C ILE A 59 4.52 -10.72 -12.63
N ASP A 60 3.33 -11.17 -13.03
CA ASP A 60 2.80 -10.93 -14.38
C ASP A 60 2.08 -9.57 -14.44
N LEU A 61 2.86 -8.51 -14.62
CA LEU A 61 2.33 -7.13 -14.71
C LEU A 61 1.35 -6.94 -15.88
N LYS A 62 1.38 -7.78 -16.92
CA LYS A 62 0.46 -7.70 -18.06
C LYS A 62 -0.92 -8.29 -17.74
N HIS A 63 -0.97 -9.31 -16.88
CA HIS A 63 -2.21 -9.97 -16.49
C HIS A 63 -2.79 -9.47 -15.16
N ASN A 64 -2.04 -8.65 -14.40
CA ASN A 64 -2.51 -8.06 -13.14
C ASN A 64 -3.83 -7.27 -13.28
N CYS A 65 -4.14 -6.72 -14.44
CA CYS A 65 -5.35 -5.91 -14.66
C CYS A 65 -6.69 -6.65 -14.41
N TYR A 66 -6.73 -7.98 -14.44
CA TYR A 66 -8.00 -8.74 -14.40
C TYR A 66 -8.28 -9.52 -13.11
N HIS A 67 -7.24 -9.94 -12.39
CA HIS A 67 -7.39 -10.82 -11.21
C HIS A 67 -6.99 -10.16 -9.89
N GLU A 68 -6.41 -8.96 -9.94
CA GLU A 68 -5.84 -8.30 -8.77
C GLU A 68 -6.77 -7.30 -8.11
N VAL A 69 -6.37 -6.87 -6.91
CA VAL A 69 -7.19 -6.04 -6.02
C VAL A 69 -7.44 -4.68 -6.62
N ASN A 70 -8.70 -4.25 -6.65
CA ASN A 70 -9.02 -2.88 -7.02
C ASN A 70 -8.68 -1.91 -5.87
N SER A 71 -7.83 -0.91 -6.12
CA SER A 71 -7.36 0.03 -5.10
C SER A 71 -8.49 0.79 -4.40
N ARG A 72 -9.59 1.09 -5.09
CA ARG A 72 -10.76 1.78 -4.50
C ARG A 72 -11.48 0.86 -3.52
N HIS A 73 -11.72 -0.39 -3.90
CA HIS A 73 -12.36 -1.33 -3.01
C HIS A 73 -11.47 -1.62 -1.79
N PHE A 74 -10.16 -1.75 -2.00
CA PHE A 74 -9.19 -1.89 -0.93
C PHE A 74 -9.23 -0.72 0.05
N SER A 75 -9.26 0.52 -0.44
CA SER A 75 -9.29 1.70 0.44
C SER A 75 -10.55 1.76 1.30
N GLU A 76 -11.71 1.41 0.73
CA GLU A 76 -12.97 1.32 1.47
C GLU A 76 -12.91 0.27 2.59
N LEU A 77 -12.29 -0.89 2.33
CA LEU A 77 -12.10 -1.93 3.34
C LEU A 77 -11.09 -1.51 4.42
N MET A 78 -9.99 -0.86 4.05
CA MET A 78 -9.00 -0.35 5.00
C MET A 78 -9.59 0.67 5.98
N VAL A 79 -10.43 1.58 5.49
CA VAL A 79 -11.12 2.54 6.37
C VAL A 79 -12.08 1.83 7.32
N ARG A 80 -12.78 0.78 6.85
CA ARG A 80 -13.73 0.00 7.66
C ARG A 80 -13.06 -0.96 8.64
N SER A 81 -11.82 -1.39 8.38
CA SER A 81 -11.11 -2.35 9.24
C SER A 81 -10.60 -1.73 10.54
N GLY A 82 -10.55 -0.40 10.64
CA GLY A 82 -10.00 0.32 11.79
C GLY A 82 -8.47 0.34 11.82
N LEU A 83 -7.81 -0.03 10.72
CA LEU A 83 -6.33 0.05 10.60
C LEU A 83 -5.82 1.48 10.40
N VAL A 84 -6.66 2.37 9.88
CA VAL A 84 -6.37 3.78 9.64
C VAL A 84 -7.35 4.65 10.41
N PHE A 85 -6.96 5.90 10.67
CA PHE A 85 -7.68 6.83 11.55
C PHE A 85 -7.89 6.26 12.96
N ASN A 86 -6.94 5.48 13.45
CA ASN A 86 -7.03 4.79 14.74
C ASN A 86 -5.71 4.89 15.52
N ASN A 87 -5.72 5.72 16.56
CA ASN A 87 -4.54 5.99 17.40
C ASN A 87 -4.08 4.79 18.23
N SER A 88 -4.83 3.68 18.27
CA SER A 88 -4.41 2.44 18.91
C SER A 88 -3.57 1.55 18.01
N VAL A 89 -3.48 1.86 16.71
CA VAL A 89 -2.62 1.15 15.75
C VAL A 89 -1.32 1.92 15.61
N ILE A 90 -0.20 1.18 15.60
CA ILE A 90 1.13 1.76 15.36
C ILE A 90 1.60 1.29 13.99
N TRP A 91 1.83 2.24 13.10
CA TRP A 91 2.38 1.96 11.78
C TRP A 91 3.91 2.01 11.79
N VAL A 92 4.53 1.02 11.16
CA VAL A 92 5.99 0.91 11.00
C VAL A 92 6.30 0.70 9.52
N SER A 93 7.22 1.48 8.97
CA SER A 93 7.73 1.35 7.60
C SER A 93 9.26 1.31 7.59
N PHE A 94 9.86 1.04 6.43
CA PHE A 94 11.31 1.12 6.22
C PHE A 94 11.59 1.98 4.98
N HIS A 95 12.22 3.15 5.16
CA HIS A 95 12.46 4.22 4.17
C HIS A 95 11.20 5.07 3.80
N ASP A 96 10.95 6.06 4.68
CA ASP A 96 9.66 6.33 5.34
C ASP A 96 8.64 7.26 4.68
N ALA A 97 8.84 7.75 3.46
CA ALA A 97 7.91 8.74 2.88
C ALA A 97 7.08 8.19 1.73
N TYR A 98 7.68 7.39 0.85
CA TYR A 98 7.06 6.96 -0.39
C TYR A 98 5.94 5.95 -0.15
N ASP A 99 6.15 4.98 0.74
CA ASP A 99 5.17 3.94 1.05
C ASP A 99 3.87 4.55 1.61
N PHE A 100 4.01 5.42 2.62
CA PHE A 100 2.87 6.14 3.18
C PHE A 100 2.23 7.07 2.17
N ALA A 101 3.00 7.71 1.29
CA ALA A 101 2.44 8.58 0.26
C ALA A 101 1.58 7.80 -0.75
N TYR A 102 2.02 6.61 -1.20
CA TYR A 102 1.21 5.75 -2.06
C TYR A 102 -0.07 5.29 -1.37
N LEU A 103 0.04 4.82 -0.11
CA LEU A 103 -1.12 4.36 0.63
C LEU A 103 -2.09 5.51 0.93
N MET A 104 -1.58 6.68 1.30
CA MET A 104 -2.36 7.90 1.49
C MET A 104 -3.09 8.30 0.21
N LYS A 105 -2.44 8.23 -0.96
CA LYS A 105 -3.07 8.50 -2.25
C LYS A 105 -4.23 7.54 -2.53
N ILE A 106 -4.06 6.26 -2.24
CA ILE A 106 -5.13 5.24 -2.38
C ILE A 106 -6.30 5.55 -1.43
N LEU A 107 -6.01 5.91 -0.18
CA LEU A 107 -7.01 6.20 0.85
C LEU A 107 -7.77 7.51 0.59
N MET A 108 -7.04 8.59 0.26
CA MET A 108 -7.63 9.91 0.02
C MET A 108 -8.30 10.03 -1.35
N ARG A 109 -7.91 9.21 -2.33
CA ARG A 109 -8.40 9.26 -3.71
C ARG A 109 -8.24 10.64 -4.36
N LYS A 110 -7.23 11.39 -3.94
CA LYS A 110 -6.89 12.75 -4.38
C LYS A 110 -5.38 12.85 -4.55
N ASN A 111 -4.96 13.89 -5.26
CA ASN A 111 -3.55 14.25 -5.33
C ASN A 111 -3.02 14.52 -3.93
N LEU A 112 -1.74 14.20 -3.72
CA LEU A 112 -1.07 14.42 -2.46
C LEU A 112 -0.98 15.93 -2.17
N PRO A 113 -0.92 16.33 -0.88
CA PRO A 113 -0.68 17.72 -0.54
C PRO A 113 0.63 18.22 -1.15
N ASN A 114 0.57 19.40 -1.76
CA ASN A 114 1.74 20.01 -2.43
C ASN A 114 2.77 20.59 -1.44
N THR A 115 2.47 20.57 -0.13
CA THR A 115 3.34 21.08 0.92
C THR A 115 3.70 19.97 1.91
N LEU A 116 4.91 20.01 2.44
CA LEU A 116 5.36 19.05 3.46
C LEU A 116 4.47 19.11 4.71
N GLU A 117 4.06 20.32 5.13
CA GLU A 117 3.15 20.50 6.26
C GLU A 117 1.80 19.83 6.00
N GLY A 118 1.23 20.00 4.81
CA GLY A 118 -0.02 19.35 4.42
C GLY A 118 0.13 17.83 4.37
N PHE A 119 1.26 17.33 3.88
CA PHE A 119 1.57 15.90 3.86
C PHE A 119 1.63 15.33 5.28
N LEU A 120 2.41 15.96 6.17
CA LEU A 120 2.57 15.54 7.57
C LEU A 120 1.25 15.63 8.36
N PHE A 121 0.40 16.61 8.04
CA PHE A 121 -0.93 16.72 8.64
C PHE A 121 -1.78 15.49 8.29
N HIS A 122 -1.86 15.12 7.01
CA HIS A 122 -2.64 13.96 6.58
C HIS A 122 -2.01 12.64 7.05
N LEU A 123 -0.68 12.55 7.07
CA LEU A 123 0.04 11.40 7.59
C LEU A 123 -0.37 11.11 9.04
N LYS A 124 -0.32 12.11 9.91
CA LYS A 124 -0.73 12.00 11.34
C LYS A 124 -2.22 11.78 11.54
N LEU A 125 -3.05 12.19 10.59
CA LEU A 125 -4.49 11.98 10.65
C LEU A 125 -4.84 10.53 10.32
N ILE A 126 -4.18 9.96 9.32
CA ILE A 126 -4.50 8.65 8.74
C ILE A 126 -3.80 7.51 9.49
N PHE A 127 -2.55 7.70 9.90
CA PHE A 127 -1.67 6.65 10.45
C PHE A 127 -1.25 6.93 11.88
#